data_AF-A0A961KL95-F1
#
_entry.id   AF-A0A961KL95-F1
#
_cell.length_a   1.000
_cell.length_b   1.000
_cell.length_c   1.000
_cell.angle_alpha   90.00
_cell.angle_beta   90.00
_cell.angle_gamma   90.00
#
_symmetry.space_group_name_H-M   'P 1'
#
loop_
_entity.id
_entity.type
_entity.pdbx_description
1 polymer ?
#
loop_
_entity_poly.entity_id
_entity_poly.type
_entity_poly.pdbx_seq_one_letter_code
_entity_poly.pdbx_strand_id
1 'polypeptide(L)'
;MQNLLLSRAVLLIRTLILSLIFAGAAMAQAGTVKGSVTYLERIAVPPGAVLEVRLADVSRMDVAANILSLQRFALDHVPFAFTLGYDDALIEPALSYTLQAEILRGGDVLYRSTRAYPVLTRGAGDSVDIVVARVAGAQHSPAGLAGTRWRVSDIRGRALIADKRPSIRFLDGGEFGADSGCNQYVGTAAIESGAIRFPQAMAGTRMACPEPYGTLERDFIAALHEVAAYVRDGDNLALIDQAGNPVLRLVAAD
;
A
#
# COMPACT_ATOMS: atom_id res chain seq x y z
N MET A 1 10.32 98.26 -3.80
CA MET A 1 9.35 97.85 -4.84
C MET A 1 8.74 96.54 -4.39
N GLN A 2 7.68 96.59 -3.57
CA GLN A 2 6.27 96.47 -3.96
C GLN A 2 5.90 95.12 -4.60
N ASN A 3 5.04 94.38 -3.88
CA ASN A 3 3.89 93.57 -4.33
C ASN A 3 3.86 92.12 -3.79
N LEU A 4 2.92 91.85 -2.86
CA LEU A 4 1.59 91.20 -3.07
C LEU A 4 1.73 89.67 -2.95
N LEU A 5 1.39 89.08 -1.80
CA LEU A 5 0.05 88.62 -1.35
C LEU A 5 -0.28 87.17 -1.77
N LEU A 6 -0.72 86.41 -0.76
CA LEU A 6 -1.65 85.27 -0.76
C LEU A 6 -1.13 83.92 -1.31
N SER A 7 -1.08 82.88 -0.47
CA SER A 7 -2.25 82.02 -0.20
C SER A 7 -1.86 80.69 0.46
N ARG A 8 -2.45 80.47 1.65
CA ARG A 8 -3.06 79.23 2.16
C ARG A 8 -2.43 77.85 1.84
N ALA A 9 -2.28 77.09 2.94
CA ALA A 9 -2.93 75.80 3.19
C ALA A 9 -2.05 74.53 3.23
N VAL A 10 -2.18 73.89 4.40
CA VAL A 10 -2.24 72.44 4.65
C VAL A 10 -0.91 71.75 4.93
N LEU A 11 -0.62 71.71 6.22
CA LEU A 11 0.20 70.73 6.92
C LEU A 11 -0.35 69.31 6.64
N LEU A 12 0.30 68.56 5.75
CA LEU A 12 0.02 67.14 5.52
C LEU A 12 0.57 66.32 6.69
N ILE A 13 -0.25 66.12 7.73
CA ILE A 13 -0.02 65.12 8.78
C ILE A 13 -0.23 63.75 8.14
N ARG A 14 0.86 63.03 7.86
CA ARG A 14 0.82 61.61 7.48
C ARG A 14 0.49 60.77 8.71
N THR A 15 -0.79 60.56 9.00
CA THR A 15 -1.23 59.55 9.97
C THR A 15 -1.00 58.16 9.39
N LEU A 16 0.02 57.49 9.92
CA LEU A 16 0.32 56.08 9.66
C LEU A 16 -0.75 55.22 10.37
N ILE A 17 -1.79 54.79 9.64
CA ILE A 17 -2.74 53.79 10.14
C ILE A 17 -2.03 52.43 10.10
N LEU A 18 -1.50 52.00 11.24
CA LEU A 18 -1.02 50.64 11.44
C LEU A 18 -2.27 49.73 11.54
N SER A 19 -2.81 49.34 10.39
CA SER A 19 -3.81 48.29 10.30
C SER A 19 -3.16 46.97 10.72
N LEU A 20 -3.33 46.60 12.00
CA LEU A 20 -3.13 45.23 12.46
C LEU A 20 -4.11 44.35 11.69
N ILE A 21 -3.62 43.72 10.63
CA ILE A 21 -4.29 42.58 10.02
C ILE A 21 -4.18 41.47 11.05
N PHE A 22 -5.20 41.36 11.91
CA PHE A 22 -5.45 40.13 12.66
C PHE A 22 -5.83 39.10 11.59
N ALA A 23 -4.83 38.45 11.00
CA ALA A 23 -5.01 37.19 10.32
C ALA A 23 -5.37 36.19 11.42
N GLY A 24 -6.64 36.20 11.83
CA GLY A 24 -7.23 35.10 12.54
C GLY A 24 -7.12 33.92 11.58
N ALA A 25 -6.07 33.11 11.74
CA ALA A 25 -6.13 31.74 11.27
C ALA A 25 -7.42 31.19 11.88
N ALA A 26 -8.43 30.96 11.04
CA ALA A 26 -9.58 30.18 11.43
C ALA A 26 -8.98 28.84 11.88
N MET A 27 -8.85 28.66 13.18
CA MET A 27 -8.55 27.36 13.76
C MET A 27 -9.74 26.52 13.33
N ALA A 28 -9.54 25.67 12.32
CA ALA A 28 -10.51 24.64 11.99
C ALA A 28 -10.85 23.94 13.31
N GLN A 29 -12.13 23.90 13.66
CA GLN A 29 -12.59 23.25 14.87
C GLN A 29 -12.38 21.74 14.65
N ALA A 30 -11.22 21.26 15.07
CA ALA A 30 -10.84 19.88 14.85
C ALA A 30 -11.39 19.04 15.99
N GLY A 31 -12.35 18.17 15.67
CA GLY A 31 -12.78 17.12 16.58
C GLY A 31 -11.71 16.04 16.69
N THR A 32 -11.82 15.22 17.74
CA THR A 32 -10.93 14.08 17.93
C THR A 32 -11.70 12.82 18.22
N VAL A 33 -11.29 11.71 17.62
CA VAL A 33 -11.69 10.35 18.02
C VAL A 33 -10.48 9.66 18.64
N LYS A 34 -10.67 9.02 19.78
CA LYS A 34 -9.62 8.28 20.50
C LYS A 34 -9.87 6.78 20.38
N GLY A 35 -8.81 6.00 20.53
CA GLY A 35 -8.97 4.57 20.58
C GLY A 35 -7.70 3.81 20.82
N SER A 36 -7.84 2.50 20.89
CA SER A 36 -6.72 1.58 20.89
C SER A 36 -6.84 0.58 19.74
N VAL A 37 -5.71 0.14 19.20
CA VAL A 37 -5.65 -0.96 18.23
C VAL A 37 -4.91 -2.13 18.86
N THR A 38 -5.52 -3.31 18.79
CA THR A 38 -4.92 -4.57 19.21
C THR A 38 -5.17 -5.67 18.18
N TYR A 39 -4.40 -6.74 18.25
CA TYR A 39 -4.67 -7.99 17.53
C TYR A 39 -4.80 -9.15 18.53
N LEU A 40 -5.57 -10.19 18.17
CA LEU A 40 -5.87 -11.30 19.08
C LEU A 40 -4.70 -12.28 19.26
N GLU A 41 -3.78 -12.32 18.31
CA GLU A 41 -2.62 -13.20 18.30
C GLU A 41 -1.56 -12.68 19.30
N ARG A 42 -0.96 -13.54 20.12
CA ARG A 42 0.08 -13.10 21.08
C ARG A 42 1.46 -13.06 20.41
N ILE A 43 1.59 -12.27 19.36
CA ILE A 43 2.83 -12.09 18.60
C ILE A 43 3.43 -10.70 18.86
N ALA A 44 4.72 -10.54 18.56
CA ALA A 44 5.36 -9.22 18.54
C ALA A 44 4.90 -8.41 17.32
N VAL A 45 4.90 -7.08 17.46
CA VAL A 45 4.65 -6.19 16.32
C VAL A 45 5.74 -6.41 15.28
N PRO A 46 5.39 -6.59 14.00
CA PRO A 46 6.41 -6.80 13.00
C PRO A 46 7.29 -5.56 12.81
N PRO A 47 8.62 -5.71 12.63
CA PRO A 47 9.50 -4.57 12.40
C PRO A 47 9.08 -3.74 11.19
N GLY A 48 9.08 -2.41 11.36
CA GLY A 48 8.70 -1.47 10.30
C GLY A 48 7.20 -1.46 9.98
N ALA A 49 6.36 -1.99 10.87
CA ALA A 49 4.91 -1.91 10.72
C ALA A 49 4.42 -0.46 10.87
N VAL A 50 3.44 -0.10 10.05
CA VAL A 50 2.75 1.19 10.11
C VAL A 50 1.28 0.92 10.34
N LEU A 51 0.72 1.50 11.40
CA LEU A 51 -0.71 1.53 11.62
C LEU A 51 -1.31 2.70 10.81
N GLU A 52 -2.30 2.42 9.99
CA GLU A 52 -3.13 3.44 9.34
C GLU A 52 -4.54 3.38 9.92
N VAL A 53 -5.03 4.52 10.40
CA VAL A 53 -6.39 4.66 10.94
C VAL A 53 -7.15 5.64 10.06
N ARG A 54 -8.36 5.26 9.65
CA ARG A 54 -9.23 6.06 8.79
C ARG A 54 -10.59 6.29 9.45
N LEU A 55 -11.08 7.52 9.38
CA LEU A 55 -12.47 7.87 9.65
C LEU A 55 -13.22 7.92 8.32
N ALA A 56 -14.29 7.14 8.21
CA ALA A 56 -15.05 7.00 6.97
C ALA A 56 -16.55 7.20 7.19
N ASP A 57 -17.19 7.92 6.26
CA ASP A 57 -18.65 7.95 6.10
C ASP A 57 -19.12 6.68 5.38
N VAL A 58 -19.97 5.91 6.07
CA VAL A 58 -20.57 4.65 5.60
C VAL A 58 -22.10 4.74 5.53
N SER A 59 -22.64 5.96 5.44
CA SER A 59 -24.10 6.19 5.31
C SER A 59 -24.69 5.57 4.04
N ARG A 60 -23.87 5.38 3.00
CA ARG A 60 -24.24 4.74 1.74
C ARG A 60 -23.76 3.30 1.73
N MET A 61 -24.69 2.39 1.50
CA MET A 61 -24.40 0.98 1.30
C MET A 61 -23.85 0.73 -0.10
N ASP A 62 -22.98 -0.26 -0.25
CA ASP A 62 -22.48 -0.79 -1.53
C ASP A 62 -21.69 0.22 -2.40
N VAL A 63 -21.15 1.27 -1.77
CA VAL A 63 -20.29 2.27 -2.40
C VAL A 63 -19.01 2.41 -1.59
N ALA A 64 -17.90 2.77 -2.24
CA ALA A 64 -16.67 3.13 -1.56
C ALA A 64 -16.94 4.26 -0.54
N ALA A 65 -16.58 4.00 0.72
CA ALA A 65 -16.78 4.94 1.81
C ALA A 65 -15.95 6.21 1.60
N ASN A 66 -16.53 7.37 1.91
CA ASN A 66 -15.82 8.64 1.82
C ASN A 66 -14.90 8.79 3.03
N ILE A 67 -13.59 8.98 2.79
CA ILE A 67 -12.61 9.12 3.87
C ILE A 67 -12.52 10.57 4.31
N LEU A 68 -12.86 10.83 5.57
CA LEU A 68 -12.85 12.18 6.17
C LEU A 68 -11.53 12.50 6.87
N SER A 69 -10.86 11.48 7.39
CA SER A 69 -9.54 11.62 8.00
C SER A 69 -8.74 10.33 7.84
N LEU A 70 -7.43 10.47 7.67
CA LEU A 70 -6.47 9.37 7.59
C LEU A 70 -5.21 9.79 8.34
N GLN A 71 -4.75 8.93 9.24
CA GLN A 71 -3.50 9.14 9.94
C GLN A 71 -2.69 7.85 10.00
N ARG A 72 -1.36 8.00 9.85
CA ARG A 72 -0.39 6.91 9.92
C ARG A 72 0.47 7.06 11.17
N PHE A 73 0.77 5.93 11.80
CA PHE A 73 1.56 5.81 13.01
C PHE A 73 2.62 4.73 12.80
N ALA A 74 3.86 5.01 13.21
CA ALA A 74 4.84 3.95 13.37
C ALA A 74 4.37 3.02 14.50
N LEU A 75 4.25 1.73 14.22
CA LEU A 75 3.75 0.75 15.17
C LEU A 75 4.92 -0.05 15.72
N ASP A 76 5.16 0.05 17.02
CA ASP A 76 6.25 -0.61 17.74
C ASP A 76 5.74 -1.56 18.84
N HIS A 77 4.55 -1.32 19.38
CA HIS A 77 3.88 -2.18 20.36
C HIS A 77 2.37 -2.28 20.11
N VAL A 78 1.75 -3.30 20.68
CA VAL A 78 0.30 -3.38 20.84
C VAL A 78 -0.04 -3.76 22.29
N PRO A 79 -1.21 -3.33 22.83
CA PRO A 79 -2.16 -2.40 22.22
C PRO A 79 -1.56 -1.02 21.97
N PHE A 80 -1.89 -0.39 20.84
CA PHE A 80 -1.40 0.94 20.47
C PHE A 80 -2.53 1.96 20.60
N ALA A 81 -2.34 2.96 21.47
CA ALA A 81 -3.29 4.04 21.63
C ALA A 81 -3.09 5.11 20.54
N PHE A 82 -4.18 5.57 19.93
CA PHE A 82 -4.15 6.63 18.92
C PHE A 82 -5.14 7.75 19.25
N THR A 83 -4.90 8.91 18.63
CA THR A 83 -5.85 10.02 18.57
C THR A 83 -5.91 10.48 17.11
N LEU A 84 -7.10 10.46 16.54
CA LEU A 84 -7.36 10.85 15.16
C LEU A 84 -8.11 12.17 15.14
N GLY A 85 -7.52 13.20 14.54
CA GLY A 85 -8.19 14.48 14.31
C GLY A 85 -9.07 14.44 13.07
N TYR A 86 -10.19 15.15 13.08
CA TYR A 86 -11.08 15.33 11.93
C TYR A 86 -11.66 16.75 11.92
N ASP A 87 -12.20 17.20 10.79
CA ASP A 87 -12.90 18.49 10.70
C ASP A 87 -14.37 18.31 11.12
N ASP A 88 -14.77 18.98 12.21
CA ASP A 88 -16.14 18.90 12.73
C ASP A 88 -17.19 19.39 11.72
N ALA A 89 -16.81 20.28 10.80
CA ALA A 89 -17.71 20.80 9.77
C ALA A 89 -18.13 19.73 8.75
N LEU A 90 -17.40 18.62 8.66
CA LEU A 90 -17.71 17.49 7.78
C LEU A 90 -18.67 16.48 8.44
N ILE A 91 -19.03 16.66 9.72
CA ILE A 91 -19.85 15.71 10.46
C ILE A 91 -21.33 16.14 10.45
N GLU A 92 -22.12 15.41 9.68
CA GLU A 92 -23.58 15.51 9.67
C GLU A 92 -24.22 14.51 10.66
N PRO A 93 -25.13 14.96 11.56
CA PRO A 93 -25.78 14.09 12.56
C PRO A 93 -26.61 12.92 11.98
N ALA A 94 -27.08 13.04 10.74
CA ALA A 94 -27.93 12.06 10.09
C ALA A 94 -27.13 10.89 9.46
N LEU A 95 -25.83 11.07 9.22
CA LEU A 95 -24.98 10.07 8.59
C LEU A 95 -24.44 9.06 9.61
N SER A 96 -23.61 8.13 9.14
CA SER A 96 -23.01 7.06 9.96
C SER A 96 -21.53 7.01 9.68
N TYR A 97 -20.71 7.10 10.73
CA TYR A 97 -19.25 7.11 10.61
C TYR A 97 -18.65 5.89 11.29
N THR A 98 -17.59 5.34 10.69
CA THR A 98 -16.83 4.23 11.26
C THR A 98 -15.34 4.51 11.25
N LEU A 99 -14.63 3.97 12.23
CA LEU A 99 -13.20 3.82 12.17
C LEU A 99 -12.81 2.51 11.49
N GLN A 100 -11.79 2.60 10.65
CA GLN A 100 -11.12 1.47 10.02
C GLN A 100 -9.65 1.51 10.38
N ALA A 101 -9.06 0.36 10.69
CA ALA A 101 -7.64 0.25 11.01
C ALA A 101 -6.98 -0.82 10.15
N GLU A 102 -5.82 -0.48 9.60
CA GLU A 102 -4.96 -1.38 8.84
C GLU A 102 -3.54 -1.33 9.37
N ILE A 103 -2.87 -2.47 9.50
CA ILE A 103 -1.44 -2.54 9.80
C ILE A 103 -0.73 -2.93 8.51
N LEU A 104 0.17 -2.06 8.05
CA LEU A 104 0.90 -2.22 6.81
C LEU A 104 2.39 -2.50 7.07
N ARG A 105 3.07 -3.15 6.11
CA ARG A 105 4.53 -3.22 6.04
C ARG A 105 4.99 -3.09 4.60
N GLY A 106 5.86 -2.13 4.31
CA GLY A 106 6.33 -1.92 2.92
C GLY A 106 5.22 -1.59 1.91
N GLY A 107 4.05 -1.13 2.39
CA GLY A 107 2.86 -0.90 1.56
C GLY A 107 1.82 -2.02 1.57
N ASP A 108 2.16 -3.22 2.07
CA ASP A 108 1.26 -4.37 2.12
C ASP A 108 0.42 -4.39 3.40
N VAL A 109 -0.90 -4.60 3.27
CA VAL A 109 -1.81 -4.73 4.43
C VAL A 109 -1.67 -6.12 5.06
N LEU A 110 -1.12 -6.17 6.27
CA LEU A 110 -0.94 -7.39 7.06
C LEU A 110 -2.16 -7.72 7.91
N TYR A 111 -2.75 -6.70 8.53
CA TYR A 111 -3.92 -6.81 9.40
C TYR A 111 -4.95 -5.74 9.02
N ARG A 112 -6.23 -6.06 9.16
CA ARG A 112 -7.33 -5.10 9.00
C ARG A 112 -8.45 -5.32 10.00
N SER A 113 -9.17 -4.25 10.34
CA SER A 113 -10.45 -4.35 11.05
C SER A 113 -11.49 -5.07 10.17
N THR A 114 -12.04 -6.18 10.65
CA THR A 114 -13.08 -6.96 9.93
C THR A 114 -14.50 -6.66 10.38
N ARG A 115 -14.64 -5.96 11.50
CA ARG A 115 -15.93 -5.51 12.06
C ARG A 115 -16.08 -4.01 11.86
N ALA A 116 -17.31 -3.53 11.88
CA ALA A 116 -17.58 -2.10 11.93
C ALA A 116 -17.28 -1.56 13.34
N TYR A 117 -16.64 -0.40 13.40
CA TYR A 117 -16.38 0.35 14.63
C TYR A 117 -17.04 1.73 14.53
N PRO A 118 -18.36 1.84 14.81
CA PRO A 118 -19.10 3.10 14.69
C PRO A 118 -18.62 4.14 15.70
N VAL A 119 -18.58 5.42 15.28
CA VAL A 119 -18.18 6.57 16.11
C VAL A 119 -19.02 7.81 15.79
N LEU A 120 -18.98 8.80 16.69
CA LEU A 120 -19.51 10.17 16.57
C LEU A 120 -21.03 10.34 16.53
N THR A 121 -21.74 9.47 15.83
CA THR A 121 -23.18 9.62 15.54
C THR A 121 -23.94 8.34 15.83
N ARG A 122 -25.27 8.37 15.67
CA ARG A 122 -26.14 7.19 15.87
C ARG A 122 -26.00 6.56 17.27
N GLY A 123 -25.69 7.37 18.28
CA GLY A 123 -25.47 6.93 19.65
C GLY A 123 -24.08 6.36 19.93
N ALA A 124 -23.17 6.38 18.95
CA ALA A 124 -21.77 6.02 19.14
C ALA A 124 -20.97 7.21 19.71
N GLY A 125 -20.04 6.91 20.61
CA GLY A 125 -19.16 7.91 21.23
C GLY A 125 -17.95 8.27 20.34
N ASP A 126 -17.00 8.98 20.94
CA ASP A 126 -15.72 9.40 20.35
C ASP A 126 -14.54 8.50 20.75
N SER A 127 -14.81 7.34 21.36
CA SER A 127 -13.79 6.39 21.82
C SER A 127 -14.13 4.96 21.44
N VAL A 128 -13.15 4.20 20.94
CA VAL A 128 -13.35 2.79 20.56
C VAL A 128 -12.07 1.95 20.64
N ASP A 129 -12.20 0.69 21.02
CA ASP A 129 -11.14 -0.31 20.95
C ASP A 129 -11.30 -1.18 19.70
N ILE A 130 -10.31 -1.10 18.81
CA ILE A 130 -10.31 -1.76 17.52
C ILE A 130 -9.49 -3.05 17.62
N VAL A 131 -10.09 -4.14 17.16
CA VAL A 131 -9.41 -5.42 17.00
C VAL A 131 -9.18 -5.64 15.51
N VAL A 132 -7.92 -5.73 15.12
CA VAL A 132 -7.55 -6.11 13.75
C VAL A 132 -7.30 -7.59 13.67
N ALA A 133 -7.73 -8.19 12.56
CA ALA A 133 -7.45 -9.57 12.24
C ALA A 133 -6.47 -9.62 11.06
N ARG A 134 -5.68 -10.68 11.00
CA ARG A 134 -4.79 -10.92 9.86
C ARG A 134 -5.61 -10.97 8.58
N VAL A 135 -5.16 -10.28 7.52
CA VAL A 135 -5.84 -10.35 6.23
C VAL A 135 -5.63 -11.74 5.63
N ALA A 136 -6.66 -12.57 5.65
CA ALA A 136 -6.73 -13.78 4.82
C ALA A 136 -7.02 -13.35 3.37
N GLY A 137 -5.98 -12.96 2.62
CA GLY A 137 -6.16 -12.47 1.25
C GLY A 137 -4.93 -11.83 0.62
N ALA A 138 -4.05 -11.22 1.42
CA ALA A 138 -2.65 -11.05 1.05
C ALA A 138 -1.92 -12.37 1.38
N GLN A 139 -2.17 -13.40 0.58
CA GLN A 139 -1.62 -14.74 0.77
C GLN A 139 -0.12 -14.74 0.47
N HIS A 140 0.70 -14.30 1.42
CA HIS A 140 2.07 -14.83 1.57
C HIS A 140 2.03 -16.21 2.26
N SER A 141 1.17 -17.10 1.76
CA SER A 141 1.17 -18.51 2.14
C SER A 141 2.08 -19.25 1.15
N PRO A 142 3.09 -20.02 1.61
CA PRO A 142 3.87 -20.88 0.72
C PRO A 142 3.01 -21.87 -0.11
N ALA A 143 1.77 -22.14 0.33
CA ALA A 143 0.77 -22.96 -0.35
C ALA A 143 0.01 -22.25 -1.49
N GLY A 144 0.21 -20.95 -1.72
CA GLY A 144 -0.55 -20.16 -2.69
C GLY A 144 0.01 -20.16 -4.11
N LEU A 145 1.20 -20.71 -4.35
CA LEU A 145 1.78 -20.74 -5.70
C LEU A 145 1.65 -22.11 -6.36
N ALA A 146 1.56 -23.17 -5.55
CA ALA A 146 1.50 -24.54 -5.99
C ALA A 146 0.22 -24.86 -6.78
N GLY A 147 0.32 -25.78 -7.73
CA GLY A 147 -0.81 -26.22 -8.55
C GLY A 147 -1.27 -25.21 -9.62
N THR A 148 -0.72 -24.01 -9.63
CA THR A 148 -1.00 -22.97 -10.65
C THR A 148 0.16 -22.87 -11.64
N ARG A 149 -0.15 -22.78 -12.94
CA ARG A 149 0.84 -22.38 -13.95
C ARG A 149 0.79 -20.85 -14.08
N TRP A 150 1.94 -20.21 -13.97
CA TRP A 150 2.10 -18.76 -14.04
C TRP A 150 2.79 -18.41 -15.36
N ARG A 151 2.16 -17.60 -16.20
CA ARG A 151 2.71 -17.17 -17.49
C ARG A 151 3.27 -15.76 -17.36
N VAL A 152 4.50 -15.56 -17.82
CA VAL A 152 5.18 -14.26 -17.74
C VAL A 152 4.53 -13.27 -18.70
N SER A 153 4.19 -12.10 -18.19
CA SER A 153 3.68 -10.95 -18.95
C SER A 153 4.72 -9.85 -19.13
N ASP A 154 5.65 -9.74 -18.18
CA ASP A 154 6.67 -8.69 -18.12
C ASP A 154 7.99 -9.21 -17.51
N ILE A 155 9.12 -8.76 -18.06
CA ILE A 155 10.45 -8.97 -17.49
C ILE A 155 11.13 -7.61 -17.30
N ARG A 156 11.39 -7.23 -16.05
CA ARG A 156 12.06 -5.97 -15.66
C ARG A 156 11.42 -4.73 -16.30
N GLY A 157 10.09 -4.66 -16.34
CA GLY A 157 9.33 -3.56 -16.92
C GLY A 157 9.20 -3.60 -18.45
N ARG A 158 9.72 -4.64 -19.12
CA ARG A 158 9.50 -4.87 -20.54
C ARG A 158 8.38 -5.89 -20.75
N ALA A 159 7.26 -5.41 -21.29
CA ALA A 159 6.14 -6.24 -21.69
C ALA A 159 6.56 -7.25 -22.77
N LEU A 160 6.22 -8.52 -22.59
CA LEU A 160 6.54 -9.57 -23.54
C LEU A 160 5.50 -9.64 -24.66
N ILE A 161 5.90 -9.27 -25.87
CA ILE A 161 5.16 -9.51 -27.11
C ILE A 161 5.82 -10.70 -27.84
N ALA A 162 5.81 -11.86 -27.18
CA ALA A 162 6.23 -13.13 -27.77
C ALA A 162 5.03 -14.06 -27.91
N ASP A 163 4.99 -14.80 -29.01
CA ASP A 163 4.07 -15.93 -29.22
C ASP A 163 4.36 -17.06 -28.21
N LYS A 164 5.64 -17.27 -27.90
CA LYS A 164 6.10 -18.19 -26.83
C LYS A 164 6.50 -17.41 -25.59
N ARG A 165 5.57 -17.32 -24.62
CA ARG A 165 5.84 -16.67 -23.33
C ARG A 165 6.38 -17.67 -22.31
N PRO A 166 7.42 -17.31 -21.56
CA PRO A 166 7.89 -18.15 -20.47
C PRO A 166 6.78 -18.42 -19.45
N SER A 167 6.86 -19.56 -18.77
CA SER A 167 5.94 -19.92 -17.69
C SER A 167 6.64 -20.66 -16.57
N ILE A 168 6.04 -20.63 -15.38
CA ILE A 168 6.53 -21.32 -14.18
C ILE A 168 5.36 -22.05 -13.55
N ARG A 169 5.55 -23.31 -13.18
CA ARG A 169 4.63 -24.07 -12.35
C ARG A 169 5.33 -24.44 -11.07
N PHE A 170 4.73 -24.09 -9.94
CA PHE A 170 5.19 -24.54 -8.63
C PHE A 170 4.41 -25.79 -8.20
N LEU A 171 5.09 -26.67 -7.50
CA LEU A 171 4.53 -27.83 -6.82
C LEU A 171 4.66 -27.62 -5.30
N ASP A 172 4.03 -28.50 -4.54
CA ASP A 172 4.17 -28.51 -3.09
C ASP A 172 5.63 -28.70 -2.69
N GLY A 173 6.06 -28.04 -1.60
CA GLY A 173 7.45 -28.12 -1.13
C GLY A 173 8.46 -27.26 -1.91
N GLY A 174 8.01 -26.43 -2.85
CA GLY A 174 8.87 -25.45 -3.55
C GLY A 174 9.55 -25.98 -4.82
N GLU A 175 9.32 -27.24 -5.17
CA GLU A 175 9.68 -27.76 -6.49
C GLU A 175 9.00 -26.93 -7.58
N PHE A 176 9.71 -26.66 -8.68
CA PHE A 176 9.15 -25.93 -9.81
C PHE A 176 9.65 -26.47 -11.14
N GLY A 177 8.81 -26.30 -12.16
CA GLY A 177 9.19 -26.40 -13.56
C GLY A 177 9.00 -25.06 -14.23
N ALA A 178 10.00 -24.60 -14.98
CA ALA A 178 9.96 -23.37 -15.75
C ALA A 178 10.19 -23.67 -17.24
N ASP A 179 9.37 -23.08 -18.09
CA ASP A 179 9.52 -23.08 -19.54
C ASP A 179 9.99 -21.68 -19.95
N SER A 180 11.15 -21.56 -20.60
CA SER A 180 11.71 -20.27 -21.02
C SER A 180 11.15 -19.78 -22.36
N GLY A 181 10.26 -20.53 -23.00
CA GLY A 181 9.86 -20.41 -24.39
C GLY A 181 10.74 -21.21 -25.36
N CYS A 182 11.90 -21.69 -24.92
CA CYS A 182 12.79 -22.56 -25.70
C CYS A 182 13.22 -23.82 -24.94
N ASN A 183 13.95 -23.68 -23.83
CA ASN A 183 14.31 -24.80 -22.96
C ASN A 183 13.38 -24.90 -21.75
N GLN A 184 13.43 -26.08 -21.14
CA GLN A 184 12.76 -26.35 -19.88
C GLN A 184 13.77 -26.48 -18.77
N TYR A 185 13.40 -25.97 -17.60
CA TYR A 185 14.20 -25.93 -16.39
C TYR A 185 13.40 -26.48 -15.23
N VAL A 186 14.10 -27.13 -14.30
CA VAL A 186 13.53 -27.63 -13.05
C VAL A 186 14.46 -27.35 -11.89
N GLY A 187 13.89 -27.21 -10.72
CA GLY A 187 14.63 -27.02 -9.48
C GLY A 187 13.71 -26.99 -8.27
N THR A 188 14.30 -26.67 -7.12
CA THR A 188 13.57 -26.47 -5.87
C THR A 188 13.86 -25.06 -5.40
N ALA A 189 12.83 -24.21 -5.37
CA ALA A 189 12.89 -22.88 -4.81
C ALA A 189 12.71 -22.96 -3.29
N ALA A 190 13.51 -22.20 -2.55
CA ALA A 190 13.30 -22.02 -1.12
C ALA A 190 12.17 -21.00 -0.91
N ILE A 191 11.01 -21.44 -0.40
CA ILE A 191 9.83 -20.61 -0.19
C ILE A 191 9.51 -20.55 1.30
N GLU A 192 9.61 -19.36 1.89
CA GLU A 192 9.38 -19.14 3.33
C GLU A 192 8.68 -17.80 3.53
N SER A 193 7.47 -17.81 4.10
CA SER A 193 6.79 -16.59 4.60
C SER A 193 6.83 -15.36 3.66
N GLY A 194 6.51 -15.55 2.37
CA GLY A 194 6.52 -14.48 1.35
C GLY A 194 7.86 -14.25 0.64
N ALA A 195 8.95 -14.86 1.12
CA ALA A 195 10.21 -14.95 0.41
C ALA A 195 10.19 -16.14 -0.58
N ILE A 196 10.86 -15.97 -1.72
CA ILE A 196 11.15 -17.05 -2.66
C ILE A 196 12.54 -16.85 -3.23
N ARG A 197 13.36 -17.90 -3.24
CA ARG A 197 14.69 -17.89 -3.83
C ARG A 197 14.87 -19.08 -4.75
N PHE A 198 15.25 -18.80 -5.99
CA PHE A 198 15.60 -19.82 -6.97
C PHE A 198 17.06 -20.25 -6.80
N PRO A 199 17.39 -21.53 -7.05
CA PRO A 199 18.76 -21.99 -6.99
C PRO A 199 19.57 -21.38 -8.14
N GLN A 200 20.83 -21.04 -7.87
CA GLN A 200 21.75 -20.47 -8.88
C GLN A 200 22.06 -21.46 -10.01
N ALA A 201 21.94 -22.77 -9.72
CA ALA A 201 22.06 -23.83 -10.70
C ALA A 201 20.73 -24.57 -10.79
N MET A 202 20.14 -24.56 -11.99
CA MET A 202 18.93 -25.30 -12.33
C MET A 202 19.28 -26.40 -13.33
N ALA A 203 18.62 -27.56 -13.21
CA ALA A 203 18.70 -28.58 -14.24
C ALA A 203 17.81 -28.16 -15.41
N GLY A 204 18.27 -28.34 -16.65
CA GLY A 204 17.48 -27.97 -17.82
C GLY A 204 18.01 -28.55 -19.11
N THR A 205 17.23 -28.40 -20.18
CA THR A 205 17.62 -28.80 -21.53
C THR A 205 18.56 -27.77 -22.16
N ARG A 206 19.31 -28.17 -23.21
CA ARG A 206 20.24 -27.28 -23.94
C ARG A 206 20.02 -27.40 -25.46
N MET A 207 18.81 -27.08 -25.91
CA MET A 207 18.49 -26.97 -27.33
C MET A 207 19.08 -25.69 -27.92
N ALA A 208 19.39 -25.71 -29.21
CA ALA A 208 19.77 -24.52 -29.93
C ALA A 208 18.55 -23.61 -30.11
N CYS A 209 18.52 -22.48 -29.40
CA CYS A 209 17.43 -21.52 -29.45
C CYS A 209 17.74 -20.43 -30.49
N PRO A 210 16.97 -20.32 -31.59
CA PRO A 210 17.10 -19.19 -32.49
C PRO A 210 16.63 -17.91 -31.79
N GLU A 211 17.17 -16.76 -32.21
CA GLU A 211 16.69 -15.47 -31.72
C GLU A 211 15.28 -15.16 -32.28
N PRO A 212 14.42 -14.48 -31.51
CA PRO A 212 14.69 -13.80 -30.23
C PRO A 212 14.59 -14.70 -28.97
N TYR A 213 14.28 -15.99 -29.13
CA TYR A 213 14.00 -16.88 -28.00
C TYR A 213 15.24 -17.18 -27.16
N GLY A 214 16.43 -17.21 -27.77
CA GLY A 214 17.69 -17.33 -27.05
C GLY A 214 17.94 -16.17 -26.08
N THR A 215 17.69 -14.92 -26.51
CA THR A 215 17.78 -13.74 -25.62
C THR A 215 16.70 -13.77 -24.55
N LEU A 216 15.46 -14.08 -24.93
CA LEU A 216 14.35 -14.18 -23.98
C LEU A 216 14.63 -15.19 -22.86
N GLU A 217 15.19 -16.35 -23.21
CA GLU A 217 15.59 -17.37 -22.25
C GLU A 217 16.65 -16.86 -21.27
N ARG A 218 17.73 -16.25 -21.77
CA ARG A 218 18.79 -15.71 -20.91
C ARG A 218 18.26 -14.63 -19.96
N ASP A 219 17.42 -13.74 -20.48
CA ASP A 219 16.81 -12.66 -19.70
C ASP A 219 15.91 -13.20 -18.59
N PHE A 220 15.13 -14.24 -18.90
CA PHE A 220 14.23 -14.90 -17.96
C PHE A 220 14.98 -15.65 -16.86
N ILE A 221 16.01 -16.43 -17.21
CA ILE A 221 16.83 -17.15 -16.22
C ILE A 221 17.58 -16.16 -15.31
N ALA A 222 18.15 -15.10 -15.88
CA ALA A 222 18.78 -14.05 -15.09
C ALA A 222 17.78 -13.39 -14.12
N ALA A 223 16.55 -13.15 -14.58
CA ALA A 223 15.50 -12.56 -13.75
C ALA A 223 15.14 -13.46 -12.55
N LEU A 224 15.06 -14.79 -12.73
CA LEU A 224 14.81 -15.72 -11.64
C LEU A 224 15.87 -15.64 -10.53
N HIS A 225 17.14 -15.41 -10.89
CA HIS A 225 18.23 -15.30 -9.92
C HIS A 225 18.22 -13.99 -9.10
N GLU A 226 17.48 -12.96 -9.55
CA GLU A 226 17.32 -11.69 -8.84
C GLU A 226 16.17 -11.73 -7.82
N VAL A 227 15.29 -12.72 -7.91
CA VAL A 227 14.08 -12.80 -7.08
C VAL A 227 14.44 -13.05 -5.61
N ALA A 228 13.81 -12.26 -4.76
CA ALA A 228 13.91 -12.30 -3.31
C ALA A 228 12.60 -12.69 -2.63
N ALA A 229 11.48 -12.23 -3.21
CA ALA A 229 10.15 -12.35 -2.63
C ALA A 229 9.09 -12.41 -3.74
N TYR A 230 7.86 -12.71 -3.35
CA TYR A 230 6.72 -12.72 -4.26
C TYR A 230 5.53 -12.00 -3.65
N VAL A 231 4.72 -11.38 -4.50
CA VAL A 231 3.43 -10.79 -4.13
C VAL A 231 2.37 -11.41 -5.03
N ARG A 232 1.38 -12.06 -4.44
CA ARG A 232 0.23 -12.63 -5.15
C ARG A 232 -1.02 -11.79 -4.88
N ASP A 233 -1.70 -11.38 -5.95
CA ASP A 233 -2.98 -10.69 -5.92
C ASP A 233 -3.94 -11.37 -6.91
N GLY A 234 -4.78 -12.28 -6.39
CA GLY A 234 -5.67 -13.12 -7.20
C GLY A 234 -4.92 -13.95 -8.24
N ASP A 235 -5.15 -13.61 -9.51
CA ASP A 235 -4.54 -14.22 -10.69
C ASP A 235 -3.26 -13.51 -11.15
N ASN A 236 -2.81 -12.48 -10.43
CA ASN A 236 -1.56 -11.80 -10.69
C ASN A 236 -0.49 -12.22 -9.69
N LEU A 237 0.74 -12.37 -10.19
CA LEU A 237 1.91 -12.67 -9.40
C LEU A 237 3.04 -11.73 -9.81
N ALA A 238 3.64 -11.04 -8.84
CA ALA A 238 4.88 -10.32 -9.01
C ALA A 238 5.99 -11.05 -8.27
N LEU A 239 7.10 -11.34 -8.96
CA LEU A 239 8.35 -11.73 -8.32
C LEU A 239 9.24 -10.49 -8.24
N ILE A 240 9.68 -10.17 -7.03
CA ILE A 240 10.35 -8.91 -6.72
C ILE A 240 11.78 -9.15 -6.22
N ASP A 241 12.66 -8.18 -6.44
CA ASP A 241 14.03 -8.17 -5.92
C ASP A 241 14.08 -7.78 -4.43
N GLN A 242 15.29 -7.71 -3.85
CA GLN A 242 15.49 -7.30 -2.45
C GLN A 242 15.07 -5.84 -2.16
N ALA A 243 15.00 -4.99 -3.19
CA ALA A 243 14.58 -3.60 -3.09
C ALA A 243 13.06 -3.42 -3.27
N GLY A 244 12.33 -4.51 -3.57
CA GLY A 244 10.90 -4.50 -3.80
C GLY A 244 10.49 -4.16 -5.24
N ASN A 245 11.44 -4.09 -6.18
CA ASN A 245 11.11 -3.84 -7.58
C ASN A 245 10.64 -5.12 -8.26
N PRO A 246 9.59 -5.06 -9.10
CA PRO A 246 9.13 -6.20 -9.89
C PRO A 246 10.16 -6.58 -10.96
N VAL A 247 10.70 -7.79 -10.83
CA VAL A 247 11.61 -8.40 -11.81
C VAL A 247 10.82 -9.22 -12.84
N LEU A 248 9.77 -9.92 -12.39
CA LEU A 248 8.83 -10.62 -13.25
C LEU A 248 7.40 -10.28 -12.84
N ARG A 249 6.54 -10.00 -13.83
CA ARG A 249 5.09 -10.06 -13.63
C ARG A 249 4.54 -11.26 -14.38
N LEU A 250 3.66 -11.99 -13.70
CA LEU A 250 3.05 -13.20 -14.20
C LEU A 250 1.55 -13.14 -13.96
N VAL A 251 0.83 -13.88 -14.79
CA VAL A 251 -0.61 -14.09 -14.67
C VAL A 251 -0.88 -15.59 -14.58
N ALA A 252 -1.87 -15.98 -13.79
CA ALA A 252 -2.34 -17.36 -13.74
C ALA A 252 -2.77 -17.80 -15.15
N ALA A 253 -2.41 -19.03 -15.47
CA ALA A 253 -2.74 -19.70 -16.72
C ALA A 253 -3.24 -21.11 -16.38
N ASP A 254 -4.23 -21.55 -17.13
CA ASP A 254 -4.85 -22.87 -16.98
C ASP A 254 -3.88 -24.04 -17.27
#